data_AF-A0A7S3I9K6-F1
#
_entry.id   AF-A0A7S3I9K6-F1
#
_cell.length_a   1.000
_cell.length_b   1.000
_cell.length_c   1.000
_cell.angle_alpha   90.00
_cell.angle_beta   90.00
_cell.angle_gamma   90.00
#
_symmetry.space_group_name_H-M   'P 1'
#
loop_
_entity.id
_entity.type
_entity.pdbx_description
1 polymer ?
#
loop_
_entity_poly.entity_id
_entity_poly.type
_entity_poly.pdbx_seq_one_letter_code
_entity_poly.pdbx_strand_id
1 'polypeptide(L)'
;FCFLKVTLKVITSELKKPTGMVVLFLLASKVALGDESLGVGIPLGLALLVALLKNSLEWCIRHIKRKKISHEVYQVWNGVKFEPKKRKSIKVGDVVLLEHNEKVPAHVLVLRFAPSFCRCFANESKVTGVKDFLIKKPVRDTYEFINTDNAEEVPIALRNLELSVK
;
A
#
# COMPACT_ATOMS: atom_id res chain seq x y z
N PHE A 1 7.90 5.69 8.05
CA PHE A 1 6.86 6.73 7.87
C PHE A 1 6.44 7.20 9.26
N CYS A 2 6.91 8.39 9.66
CA CYS A 2 7.02 8.79 11.06
C CYS A 2 5.77 9.54 11.57
N PHE A 3 5.36 9.27 12.80
CA PHE A 3 4.30 9.99 13.53
C PHE A 3 4.54 11.51 13.55
N LEU A 4 5.81 11.93 13.64
CA LEU A 4 6.24 13.33 13.58
C LEU A 4 5.84 14.05 12.29
N LYS A 5 5.85 13.34 11.16
CA LYS A 5 5.44 13.91 9.86
C LYS A 5 3.93 14.13 9.79
N VAL A 6 3.17 13.33 10.55
CA VAL A 6 1.70 13.47 10.64
C VAL A 6 1.36 14.65 11.53
N THR A 7 1.94 14.74 12.73
CA THR A 7 1.68 15.86 13.65
C THR A 7 2.03 17.20 13.01
N LEU A 8 3.21 17.31 12.38
CA LEU A 8 3.62 18.52 11.66
C LEU A 8 2.68 18.86 10.49
N LYS A 9 2.24 17.85 9.72
CA LYS A 9 1.30 18.06 8.62
C LYS A 9 -0.08 18.51 9.12
N VAL A 10 -0.53 18.00 10.25
CA VAL A 10 -1.81 18.39 10.86
C VAL A 10 -1.74 19.83 11.35
N ILE A 11 -0.69 20.19 12.11
CA ILE A 11 -0.48 21.56 12.61
C ILE A 11 -0.43 22.55 11.43
N THR A 12 0.40 22.27 10.42
CA THR A 12 0.47 23.14 9.23
C THR A 12 -0.84 23.19 8.43
N SER A 13 -1.63 22.11 8.40
CA SER A 13 -2.93 22.11 7.71
C SER A 13 -4.01 22.88 8.46
N GLU A 14 -4.01 22.84 9.79
CA GLU A 14 -4.96 23.59 10.62
C GLU A 14 -4.62 25.08 10.64
N LEU A 15 -3.33 25.45 10.68
CA LEU A 15 -2.90 26.85 10.58
C LEU A 15 -3.19 27.48 9.21
N LYS A 16 -3.18 26.71 8.12
CA LYS A 16 -3.50 27.23 6.78
C LYS A 16 -4.99 27.50 6.55
N LYS A 17 -5.88 27.05 7.45
CA LYS A 17 -7.31 27.35 7.32
C LYS A 17 -7.55 28.84 7.58
N PRO A 18 -8.48 29.48 6.84
CA PRO A 18 -8.78 30.90 7.03
C PRO A 18 -9.17 31.22 8.48
N THR A 19 -9.92 30.32 9.14
CA THR A 19 -10.29 30.44 10.55
C THR A 19 -9.07 30.40 11.48
N GLY A 20 -8.11 29.52 11.21
CA GLY A 20 -6.88 29.41 11.99
C GLY A 20 -6.00 30.67 11.86
N MET A 21 -5.88 31.23 10.66
CA MET A 21 -5.12 32.46 10.43
C MET A 21 -5.74 33.68 11.12
N VAL A 22 -7.07 33.83 11.07
CA VAL A 22 -7.77 34.93 11.75
C VAL A 22 -7.57 34.83 13.27
N VAL A 23 -7.69 33.64 13.85
CA VAL A 23 -7.48 33.46 15.30
C VAL A 23 -6.02 33.71 15.68
N LEU A 24 -5.05 33.26 14.87
CA LEU A 24 -3.63 33.54 15.11
C LEU A 24 -3.33 35.05 15.07
N PHE A 25 -3.93 35.77 14.13
CA PHE A 25 -3.79 37.22 14.01
C PHE A 25 -4.40 37.95 15.22
N LEU A 26 -5.60 37.54 15.64
CA LEU A 26 -6.24 38.09 16.85
C LEU A 26 -5.39 37.82 18.10
N LEU A 27 -4.81 36.63 18.22
CA LEU A 27 -3.95 36.24 19.33
C LEU A 27 -2.64 37.07 19.33
N ALA A 28 -2.03 37.28 18.17
CA ALA A 28 -0.85 38.14 18.01
C ALA A 28 -1.16 39.62 18.35
N SER A 29 -2.31 40.13 17.91
CA SER A 29 -2.72 41.51 18.23
C SER A 29 -2.97 41.71 19.73
N LYS A 30 -3.51 40.69 20.41
CA LYS A 30 -3.75 40.71 21.86
C LYS A 30 -2.46 40.65 22.67
N VAL A 31 -1.50 39.81 22.26
CA VAL A 31 -0.15 39.77 22.87
C VAL A 31 0.57 41.11 22.72
N ALA A 32 0.45 41.76 21.56
CA ALA A 32 1.06 43.09 21.32
C ALA A 32 0.43 44.20 22.19
N LEU A 33 -0.85 44.06 22.56
CA LEU A 33 -1.58 45.00 23.41
C LEU A 33 -1.38 44.76 24.93
N GLY A 34 -0.59 43.75 25.33
CA GLY A 34 -0.27 43.48 26.74
C GLY A 34 -1.44 42.93 27.56
N ASP A 35 -2.46 42.40 26.90
CA ASP A 35 -3.71 41.95 27.51
C ASP A 35 -3.66 40.42 27.71
N GLU A 36 -3.52 39.93 28.95
CA GLU A 36 -3.31 38.51 29.30
C GLU A 36 -4.59 37.64 29.21
N SER A 37 -5.56 38.03 28.39
CA SER A 37 -6.81 37.27 28.26
C SER A 37 -6.61 35.98 27.46
N LEU A 38 -6.45 34.86 28.18
CA LEU A 38 -6.34 33.50 27.64
C LEU A 38 -7.58 33.02 26.86
N GLY A 39 -8.68 33.80 26.85
CA GLY A 39 -9.96 33.40 26.27
C GLY A 39 -9.93 33.07 24.78
N VAL A 40 -9.05 33.71 24.00
CA VAL A 40 -8.93 33.48 22.54
C VAL A 40 -8.07 32.25 22.21
N GLY A 41 -7.13 31.89 23.08
CA GLY A 41 -6.25 30.73 22.89
C GLY A 41 -6.93 29.39 23.18
N ILE A 42 -7.91 29.38 24.10
CA ILE A 42 -8.66 28.19 24.50
C ILE A 42 -9.38 27.51 23.32
N PRO A 43 -10.24 28.19 22.53
CA PRO A 43 -10.96 27.55 21.43
C PRO A 43 -10.00 27.06 20.33
N LEU A 44 -8.90 27.78 20.08
CA LEU A 44 -7.87 27.36 19.13
C LEU A 44 -7.15 26.09 19.61
N GLY A 45 -6.75 26.05 20.88
CA GLY A 45 -6.10 24.90 21.50
C GLY A 45 -7.00 23.67 21.50
N LEU A 46 -8.29 23.85 21.83
CA LEU A 46 -9.27 22.77 21.81
C LEU A 46 -9.50 22.23 20.39
N ALA A 47 -9.68 23.11 19.40
CA ALA A 47 -9.85 22.71 18.00
C ALA A 47 -8.62 21.94 17.48
N LEU A 48 -7.41 22.40 17.83
CA LEU A 48 -6.17 21.75 17.46
C LEU A 48 -6.00 20.39 18.16
N LEU A 49 -6.36 20.29 19.45
CA LEU A 49 -6.36 19.04 20.21
C LEU A 49 -7.28 18.00 19.57
N VAL A 50 -8.52 18.38 19.25
CA VAL A 50 -9.49 17.49 18.59
C VAL A 50 -8.99 17.03 17.23
N ALA A 51 -8.42 17.95 16.43
CA ALA A 51 -7.84 17.62 15.13
C ALA A 51 -6.66 16.64 15.24
N LEU A 52 -5.77 16.83 16.22
CA LEU A 52 -4.65 15.94 16.49
C LEU A 52 -5.13 14.55 16.92
N LEU A 53 -6.10 14.48 17.83
CA LEU A 53 -6.68 13.22 18.30
C LEU A 53 -7.30 12.42 17.17
N LYS A 54 -8.17 13.04 16.35
CA LYS A 54 -8.80 12.39 15.19
C LYS A 54 -7.75 11.82 14.23
N ASN A 55 -6.77 12.64 13.86
CA ASN A 55 -5.73 12.22 12.92
C ASN A 55 -4.82 11.13 13.49
N SER A 56 -4.54 11.17 14.79
CA SER A 56 -3.79 10.12 15.50
C SER A 56 -4.54 8.78 15.47
N LEU A 57 -5.84 8.79 15.75
CA LEU A 57 -6.68 7.59 15.69
C LEU A 57 -6.72 6.99 14.27
N GLU A 58 -6.98 7.82 13.26
CA GLU A 58 -6.96 7.36 11.87
C GLU A 58 -5.59 6.80 11.46
N TRP A 59 -4.50 7.43 11.92
CA TRP A 59 -3.16 6.93 11.70
C TRP A 59 -2.95 5.56 12.36
N CYS A 60 -3.38 5.39 13.60
CA CYS A 60 -3.29 4.11 14.32
C CYS A 60 -4.04 2.99 13.58
N ILE A 61 -5.28 3.26 13.18
CA ILE A 61 -6.10 2.30 12.40
C ILE A 61 -5.41 1.95 11.08
N ARG A 62 -4.91 2.95 10.35
CA ARG A 62 -4.15 2.73 9.10
C ARG A 62 -2.87 1.94 9.35
N HIS A 63 -2.18 2.18 10.46
CA HIS A 63 -0.95 1.48 10.83
C HIS A 63 -1.20 0.00 11.11
N ILE A 64 -2.24 -0.32 11.89
CA ILE A 64 -2.65 -1.70 12.18
C ILE A 64 -3.01 -2.43 10.88
N LYS A 65 -3.80 -1.79 10.00
CA LYS A 65 -4.17 -2.34 8.68
C LYS A 65 -2.93 -2.63 7.83
N ARG A 66 -1.96 -1.70 7.78
CA ARG A 66 -0.70 -1.89 7.04
C ARG A 66 0.13 -3.03 7.60
N LYS A 67 0.20 -3.16 8.93
CA LYS A 67 0.91 -4.27 9.58
C LYS A 67 0.30 -5.61 9.17
N LYS A 68 -1.03 -5.74 9.20
CA LYS A 68 -1.72 -6.96 8.77
C LYS A 68 -1.37 -7.34 7.32
N ILE A 69 -1.47 -6.39 6.40
CA ILE A 69 -1.16 -6.60 4.97
C ILE A 69 0.32 -6.98 4.77
N SER A 70 1.23 -6.37 5.53
CA SER A 70 2.66 -6.63 5.45
C SER A 70 3.06 -8.05 5.89
N HIS A 71 2.21 -8.72 6.66
CA HIS A 71 2.44 -10.08 7.17
C HIS A 71 1.74 -11.16 6.32
N GLU A 72 1.01 -10.80 5.27
CA GLU A 72 0.51 -11.76 4.28
C GLU A 72 1.70 -12.56 3.70
N VAL A 73 1.53 -13.88 3.55
CA VAL A 73 2.56 -14.81 3.08
C VAL A 73 2.18 -15.26 1.68
N TYR A 74 3.19 -15.32 0.81
CA TYR A 74 3.06 -15.69 -0.59
C TYR A 74 4.08 -16.74 -0.95
N GLN A 75 3.78 -17.59 -1.92
CA GLN A 75 4.73 -18.56 -2.45
C GLN A 75 5.67 -17.88 -3.44
N VAL A 76 6.97 -17.85 -3.13
CA VAL A 76 8.00 -17.18 -3.95
C VAL A 76 9.03 -18.19 -4.42
N TRP A 77 9.40 -18.11 -5.70
CA TRP A 77 10.45 -18.90 -6.29
C TRP A 77 11.83 -18.51 -5.74
N ASN A 78 12.54 -19.48 -5.16
CA ASN A 78 13.90 -19.28 -4.62
C ASN A 78 14.99 -19.89 -5.53
N GLY A 79 14.69 -20.12 -6.81
CA GLY A 79 15.61 -20.76 -7.78
C GLY A 79 15.58 -22.30 -7.80
N VAL A 80 15.01 -22.93 -6.77
CA VAL A 80 14.89 -24.40 -6.66
C VAL A 80 13.45 -24.84 -6.42
N LYS A 81 12.75 -24.16 -5.52
CA LYS A 81 11.36 -24.45 -5.16
C LYS A 81 10.62 -23.17 -4.78
N PHE A 82 9.30 -23.27 -4.73
CA PHE A 82 8.45 -22.23 -4.14
C PHE A 82 8.49 -22.33 -2.62
N GLU A 83 8.81 -21.22 -1.96
CA GLU A 83 8.87 -21.12 -0.51
C GLU A 83 7.96 -20.00 0.01
N PRO A 84 7.33 -20.19 1.17
CA PRO A 84 6.48 -19.19 1.78
C PRO A 84 7.32 -18.00 2.26
N LYS A 85 7.07 -16.82 1.70
CA LYS A 85 7.78 -15.58 1.99
C LYS A 85 6.79 -14.47 2.34
N LYS A 86 7.12 -13.65 3.34
CA LYS A 86 6.28 -12.52 3.74
C LYS A 86 6.24 -11.48 2.63
N ARG A 87 5.08 -10.84 2.43
CA ARG A 87 4.87 -9.78 1.44
C ARG A 87 5.94 -8.68 1.52
N LYS A 88 6.35 -8.30 2.74
CA LYS A 88 7.36 -7.26 2.97
C LYS A 88 8.76 -7.58 2.42
N SER A 89 9.06 -8.86 2.23
CA SER A 89 10.38 -9.33 1.77
C SER A 89 10.41 -9.68 0.29
N ILE A 90 9.27 -9.61 -0.41
CA ILE A 90 9.20 -9.79 -1.86
C ILE A 90 9.93 -8.61 -2.53
N LYS A 91 10.86 -8.92 -3.42
CA LYS A 91 11.64 -7.93 -4.18
C LYS A 91 11.24 -7.94 -5.66
N VAL A 92 11.63 -6.90 -6.39
CA VAL A 92 11.47 -6.86 -7.86
C VAL A 92 12.32 -7.97 -8.47
N GLY A 93 11.76 -8.75 -9.40
CA GLY A 93 12.40 -9.91 -10.00
C GLY A 93 12.02 -11.25 -9.34
N ASP A 94 11.41 -11.23 -8.14
CA ASP A 94 10.89 -12.44 -7.51
C ASP A 94 9.70 -12.99 -8.32
N VAL A 95 9.72 -14.27 -8.66
CA VAL A 95 8.57 -14.97 -9.27
C VAL A 95 7.65 -15.46 -8.16
N VAL A 96 6.37 -15.07 -8.24
CA VAL A 96 5.34 -15.44 -7.25
C VAL A 96 4.37 -16.44 -7.86
N LEU A 97 4.01 -17.45 -7.08
CA LEU A 97 2.88 -18.33 -7.38
C LEU A 97 1.66 -17.80 -6.62
N LEU A 98 0.56 -17.60 -7.35
CA LEU A 98 -0.71 -17.09 -6.80
C LEU A 98 -1.80 -18.14 -6.94
N GLU A 99 -2.54 -18.37 -5.87
CA GLU A 99 -3.68 -19.27 -5.84
C GLU A 99 -4.99 -18.58 -6.26
N HIS A 100 -6.04 -19.39 -6.49
CA HIS A 100 -7.35 -18.87 -6.82
C HIS A 100 -7.87 -17.96 -5.69
N ASN A 101 -8.41 -16.79 -6.06
CA ASN A 101 -8.96 -15.79 -5.13
C ASN A 101 -7.91 -15.17 -4.17
N GLU A 102 -6.62 -15.31 -4.49
CA GLU A 102 -5.56 -14.64 -3.75
C GLU A 102 -5.35 -13.19 -4.20
N LYS A 103 -4.97 -12.31 -3.27
CA LYS A 103 -4.67 -10.91 -3.60
C LYS A 103 -3.26 -10.79 -4.16
N VAL A 104 -3.10 -10.08 -5.26
CA VAL A 104 -1.79 -9.81 -5.84
C VAL A 104 -0.92 -8.95 -4.87
N PRO A 105 0.33 -9.36 -4.56
CA PRO A 105 1.17 -8.68 -3.59
C PRO A 105 1.72 -7.33 -4.07
N ALA A 106 1.89 -7.15 -5.38
CA ALA A 106 2.43 -5.95 -6.02
C ALA A 106 1.93 -5.85 -7.46
N HIS A 107 2.48 -4.94 -8.28
CA HIS A 107 2.31 -5.02 -9.72
C HIS A 107 3.11 -6.22 -10.23
N VAL A 108 2.45 -7.15 -10.91
CA VAL A 108 3.07 -8.39 -11.42
C VAL A 108 2.86 -8.53 -12.91
N LEU A 109 3.82 -9.19 -13.55
CA LEU A 109 3.69 -9.65 -14.92
C LEU A 109 3.18 -11.10 -14.88
N VAL A 110 2.16 -11.39 -15.68
CA VAL A 110 1.64 -12.75 -15.80
C VAL A 110 2.55 -13.53 -16.75
N LEU A 111 3.22 -14.55 -16.24
CA LEU A 111 4.10 -15.41 -17.04
C LEU A 111 3.35 -16.62 -17.60
N ARG A 112 2.54 -17.27 -16.77
CA ARG A 112 1.84 -18.50 -17.11
C ARG A 112 0.58 -18.69 -16.25
N PHE A 113 -0.38 -19.45 -16.79
CA PHE A 113 -1.53 -19.97 -16.04
C PHE A 113 -1.35 -21.45 -15.72
N ALA A 114 -2.01 -21.90 -14.65
CA ALA A 114 -2.12 -23.32 -14.39
C ALA A 114 -2.79 -24.04 -15.58
N PRO A 115 -2.38 -25.29 -15.90
CA PRO A 115 -2.86 -26.01 -17.08
C PRO A 115 -4.39 -26.13 -17.16
N SER A 116 -5.04 -26.19 -16.00
CA SER A 116 -6.50 -26.25 -15.86
C SER A 116 -7.23 -24.96 -16.26
N PHE A 117 -6.52 -23.84 -16.40
CA PHE A 117 -7.11 -22.53 -16.71
C PHE A 117 -6.61 -22.01 -18.05
N CYS A 118 -7.54 -21.80 -19.00
CA CYS A 118 -7.22 -21.16 -20.28
C CYS A 118 -6.97 -19.64 -20.16
N ARG A 119 -7.50 -18.99 -19.11
CA ARG A 119 -7.46 -17.54 -18.92
C ARG A 119 -7.40 -17.17 -17.44
N CYS A 120 -6.73 -16.06 -17.12
CA CYS A 120 -6.76 -15.45 -15.79
C CYS A 120 -7.65 -14.21 -15.78
N PHE A 121 -8.47 -14.13 -14.73
CA PHE A 121 -9.37 -13.02 -14.47
C PHE A 121 -8.87 -12.27 -13.24
N ALA A 122 -8.58 -10.98 -13.40
CA ALA A 122 -8.19 -10.11 -12.32
C ALA A 122 -9.37 -9.21 -11.92
N ASN A 123 -9.68 -9.17 -10.63
CA ASN A 123 -10.63 -8.21 -10.09
C ASN A 123 -9.90 -6.92 -9.71
N GLU A 124 -10.05 -5.89 -10.53
CA GLU A 124 -9.45 -4.57 -10.31
C GLU A 124 -10.43 -3.54 -9.74
N SER A 125 -11.64 -3.96 -9.32
CA SER A 125 -12.69 -3.05 -8.83
C SER A 125 -12.26 -2.14 -7.68
N LYS A 126 -11.34 -2.60 -6.83
CA LYS A 126 -10.79 -1.79 -5.72
C LYS A 126 -9.86 -0.67 -6.19
N VAL A 127 -9.30 -0.78 -7.39
CA VAL A 127 -8.34 0.16 -7.97
C VAL A 127 -9.01 1.05 -9.00
N THR A 128 -9.79 0.46 -9.91
CA THR A 128 -10.42 1.18 -11.03
C THR A 128 -11.86 1.59 -10.76
N GLY A 129 -12.51 1.00 -9.75
CA GLY A 129 -13.94 1.20 -9.50
C GLY A 129 -14.87 0.40 -10.43
N VAL A 130 -14.32 -0.24 -11.47
CA VAL A 130 -15.07 -1.05 -12.44
C VAL A 130 -15.32 -2.44 -11.85
N LYS A 131 -16.58 -2.88 -11.80
CA LYS A 131 -16.96 -4.16 -11.18
C LYS A 131 -16.66 -5.40 -12.03
N ASP A 132 -16.27 -5.20 -13.29
CA ASP A 132 -15.99 -6.29 -14.21
C ASP A 132 -14.60 -6.90 -14.01
N PHE A 133 -14.49 -8.18 -14.33
CA PHE A 133 -13.22 -8.88 -14.33
C PHE A 133 -12.44 -8.55 -15.60
N LEU A 134 -11.17 -8.21 -15.41
CA LEU A 134 -10.26 -7.98 -16.53
C LEU A 134 -9.53 -9.27 -16.88
N ILE A 135 -9.57 -9.64 -18.16
CA ILE A 135 -8.81 -10.79 -18.67
C ILE A 135 -7.35 -10.37 -18.81
N LYS A 136 -6.46 -11.05 -18.10
CA LYS A 136 -5.01 -10.88 -18.26
C LYS A 136 -4.48 -11.90 -19.26
N LYS A 137 -3.54 -11.48 -20.11
CA LYS A 137 -2.83 -12.34 -21.06
C LYS A 137 -1.40 -12.55 -20.55
N PRO A 138 -0.87 -13.78 -20.63
CA PRO A 138 0.51 -14.03 -20.26
C PRO A 138 1.44 -13.48 -21.34
N VAL A 139 2.70 -13.27 -20.99
CA VAL A 139 3.74 -12.98 -21.98
C VAL A 139 3.92 -14.20 -22.88
N ARG A 140 3.84 -14.02 -24.20
CA ARG A 140 3.84 -15.12 -25.17
C ARG A 140 5.10 -15.97 -25.06
N ASP A 141 6.27 -15.34 -25.11
CA ASP A 141 7.57 -16.01 -25.11
C ASP A 141 7.76 -16.87 -23.85
N THR A 142 7.31 -16.37 -22.69
CA THR A 142 7.40 -17.11 -21.43
C THR A 142 6.35 -18.22 -21.34
N TYR A 143 5.15 -18.00 -21.89
CA TYR A 143 4.10 -19.00 -21.90
C TYR A 143 4.47 -20.23 -22.75
N GLU A 144 5.05 -20.00 -23.93
CA GLU A 144 5.51 -21.06 -24.83
C GLU A 144 6.70 -21.84 -24.23
N PHE A 145 7.63 -21.15 -23.57
CA PHE A 145 8.79 -21.79 -22.94
C PHE A 145 8.41 -22.66 -21.74
N ILE A 146 7.44 -22.21 -20.94
CA ILE A 146 6.95 -22.94 -19.77
C ILE A 146 5.71 -23.77 -20.15
N ASN A 147 5.63 -24.33 -21.35
CA ASN A 147 4.49 -25.15 -21.78
C ASN A 147 4.67 -26.61 -21.32
N THR A 148 4.60 -26.83 -20.01
CA THR A 148 4.66 -28.17 -19.38
C THR A 148 3.33 -28.50 -18.71
N ASP A 149 2.67 -29.60 -19.08
CA ASP A 149 1.34 -29.93 -18.53
C ASP A 149 1.36 -30.23 -17.02
N ASN A 150 2.53 -30.54 -16.46
CA ASN A 150 2.72 -30.83 -15.04
C ASN A 150 3.19 -29.60 -14.25
N ALA A 151 2.48 -29.27 -13.17
CA ALA A 151 2.83 -28.19 -12.25
C ALA A 151 4.18 -28.41 -11.54
N GLU A 152 4.60 -29.66 -11.37
CA GLU A 152 5.89 -30.03 -10.75
C GLU A 152 7.10 -29.74 -11.65
N GLU A 153 6.88 -29.63 -12.97
CA GLU A 153 7.93 -29.31 -13.94
C GLU A 153 8.14 -27.80 -14.12
N VAL A 154 7.19 -26.98 -13.64
CA VAL A 154 7.29 -25.51 -13.68
C VAL A 154 8.55 -25.00 -12.96
N PRO A 155 8.88 -25.48 -11.74
CA PRO A 155 10.18 -25.25 -11.11
C PRO A 155 11.39 -25.48 -12.01
N ILE A 156 11.40 -26.58 -12.76
CA ILE A 156 12.53 -26.98 -13.60
C ILE A 156 12.63 -26.04 -14.81
N ALA A 157 11.49 -25.74 -15.45
CA ALA A 157 11.43 -24.78 -16.56
C ALA A 157 11.86 -23.36 -16.11
N LEU A 158 11.42 -22.92 -14.92
CA LEU A 158 11.82 -21.63 -14.36
C LEU A 158 13.31 -21.55 -14.03
N ARG A 159 13.95 -22.66 -13.66
CA ARG A 159 15.40 -22.70 -13.45
C ARG A 159 16.17 -22.43 -14.75
N ASN A 160 15.67 -22.93 -15.87
CA ASN A 160 16.28 -22.72 -17.20
C ASN A 160 16.03 -21.31 -17.74
N LEU A 161 15.00 -20.63 -17.20
CA LEU A 161 14.77 -19.22 -17.43
C LEU A 161 15.74 -18.44 -16.52
N GLU A 162 17.01 -18.29 -16.93
CA GLU A 162 17.90 -17.31 -16.31
C GLU A 162 17.30 -15.93 -16.52
N LEU A 163 16.43 -15.51 -15.59
CA LEU A 163 15.92 -14.16 -15.49
C LEU A 163 17.10 -13.27 -15.14
N SER A 164 17.87 -12.90 -16.16
CA SER A 164 18.93 -11.91 -16.11
C SER A 164 18.27 -10.55 -15.91
N VAL A 165 17.87 -10.30 -14.66
CA VAL A 165 17.53 -8.95 -14.21
C VAL A 165 18.87 -8.24 -13.98
N LYS A 166 19.39 -7.65 -15.06
CA LYS A 166 20.45 -6.63 -14.97
C LYS A 166 19.91 -5.36 -14.34
#